data_AF-A0A0G1VS94-F1
#
_entry.id   AF-A0A0G1VS94-F1
#
_cell.length_a   1.000
_cell.length_b   1.000
_cell.length_c   1.000
_cell.angle_alpha   90.00
_cell.angle_beta   90.00
_cell.angle_gamma   90.00
#
_symmetry.space_group_name_H-M   'P 1'
#
loop_
_entity.id
_entity.type
_entity.pdbx_description
1 polymer ?
#
loop_
_entity_poly.entity_id
_entity_poly.type
_entity_poly.pdbx_seq_one_letter_code
_entity_poly.pdbx_strand_id
1 'polypeptide(L)'
;MYLKQFEDFLKTVNLCAYRDKYLPIKIVEMDMPKDVQALNALCNVYWDQKRFISFDEFYLEYKNGCRLPLKIFFKKTQMCSRCFNKGLPARIYRTWASIITQIHAGYVAESVFGQGTVKMSEDLDHDGADFQINYRSLTLNYQVKKETFSREVRAEKKTKKTLPGELINITYKVPDFESKQEKRWIKEGL
;
A
#
# COMPACT_ATOMS: atom_id res chain seq x y z
N MET A 1 14.27 -2.44 15.70
CA MET A 1 14.59 -1.00 15.58
C MET A 1 13.67 -0.30 14.60
N TYR A 2 13.55 -0.78 13.35
CA TYR A 2 12.72 -0.13 12.32
C TYR A 2 11.23 -0.11 12.62
N LEU A 3 10.66 -1.10 13.33
CA LEU A 3 9.25 -1.09 13.72
C LEU A 3 8.86 0.19 14.47
N LYS A 4 9.57 0.51 15.56
CA LYS A 4 9.30 1.72 16.36
C LYS A 4 9.45 3.00 15.53
N GLN A 5 10.49 3.10 14.71
CA GLN A 5 10.70 4.26 13.83
C GLN A 5 9.56 4.40 12.80
N PHE A 6 9.08 3.28 12.26
CA PHE A 6 7.96 3.27 11.33
C PHE A 6 6.65 3.65 12.03
N GLU A 7 6.39 3.14 13.23
CA GLU A 7 5.23 3.53 14.05
C GLU A 7 5.26 5.02 14.41
N ASP A 8 6.42 5.55 14.76
CA ASP A 8 6.59 6.98 15.03
C ASP A 8 6.34 7.81 13.77
N PHE A 9 6.77 7.35 12.60
CA PHE A 9 6.39 7.94 11.32
C PHE A 9 4.89 7.87 11.06
N LEU A 10 4.24 6.73 11.28
CA LEU A 10 2.80 6.56 11.05
C LEU A 10 1.98 7.55 11.88
N LYS A 11 2.42 7.90 13.09
CA LYS A 11 1.79 8.93 13.93
C LYS A 11 1.82 10.33 13.30
N THR A 12 2.77 10.60 12.40
CA THR A 12 2.85 11.89 11.68
C THR A 12 1.91 11.96 10.47
N VAL A 13 1.35 10.83 10.04
CA VAL A 13 0.47 10.77 8.87
C VAL A 13 -0.91 11.30 9.21
N ASN A 14 -1.28 12.44 8.63
CA ASN A 14 -2.64 12.99 8.77
C ASN A 14 -3.64 12.24 7.86
N LEU A 15 -4.09 11.09 8.33
CA LEU A 15 -5.03 10.22 7.60
C LEU A 15 -6.36 10.93 7.28
N CYS A 16 -6.86 11.79 8.18
CA CYS A 16 -8.11 12.53 7.97
C CYS A 16 -7.97 13.50 6.79
N ALA A 17 -6.91 14.33 6.77
CA ALA A 17 -6.69 15.29 5.70
C ALA A 17 -6.52 14.61 4.34
N TYR A 18 -5.75 13.52 4.27
CA TYR A 18 -5.59 12.80 3.02
C TYR A 18 -6.88 12.11 2.57
N ARG A 19 -7.66 11.57 3.50
CA ARG A 19 -8.98 10.99 3.21
C ARG A 19 -9.90 12.05 2.62
N ASP A 20 -10.07 13.19 3.27
CA ASP A 20 -10.93 14.27 2.80
C ASP A 20 -10.51 14.78 1.42
N LYS A 21 -9.19 14.88 1.20
CA LYS A 21 -8.61 15.32 -0.07
C LYS A 21 -8.82 14.31 -1.21
N TYR A 22 -8.55 13.02 -0.98
CA TYR A 22 -8.44 12.03 -2.06
C TYR A 22 -9.61 11.06 -2.18
N LEU A 23 -10.39 10.83 -1.11
CA LEU A 23 -11.58 9.96 -1.15
C LEU A 23 -12.58 10.35 -2.24
N PRO A 24 -12.95 11.63 -2.44
CA PRO A 24 -13.94 12.02 -3.46
C PRO A 24 -13.39 11.98 -4.89
N ILE A 25 -12.08 11.77 -5.06
CA ILE A 25 -11.43 11.81 -6.38
C ILE A 25 -11.37 10.39 -6.97
N LYS A 26 -12.38 10.07 -7.79
CA LYS A 26 -12.54 8.77 -8.49
C LYS A 26 -12.25 8.87 -9.97
N ILE A 27 -11.07 9.39 -10.31
CA ILE A 27 -10.56 9.53 -11.67
C ILE A 27 -9.14 8.99 -11.74
N VAL A 28 -8.71 8.53 -12.92
CA VAL A 28 -7.49 7.73 -13.10
C VAL A 28 -7.58 6.39 -12.33
N GLU A 29 -8.68 5.67 -12.53
CA GLU A 29 -8.94 4.35 -11.90
C GLU A 29 -8.70 3.18 -12.85
N MET A 30 -8.31 3.44 -14.10
CA MET A 30 -7.92 2.39 -15.03
C MET A 30 -6.63 1.70 -14.58
N ASP A 31 -6.38 0.52 -15.12
CA ASP A 31 -5.13 -0.21 -14.89
C ASP A 31 -3.92 0.63 -15.32
N MET A 32 -2.98 0.80 -14.39
CA MET A 32 -1.74 1.51 -14.66
C MET A 32 -0.72 0.55 -15.26
N PRO A 33 -0.01 0.93 -16.33
CA PRO A 33 1.16 0.21 -16.82
C PRO A 33 2.17 -0.02 -15.69
N LYS A 34 2.91 -1.14 -15.72
CA LYS A 34 3.88 -1.51 -14.66
C LYS A 34 4.91 -0.41 -14.40
N ASP A 35 5.42 0.22 -15.46
CA ASP A 35 6.38 1.32 -15.41
C ASP A 35 5.82 2.64 -14.82
N VAL A 36 4.49 2.70 -14.60
CA VAL A 36 3.79 3.80 -13.95
C VAL A 36 3.33 3.43 -12.54
N GLN A 37 3.24 2.16 -12.19
CA GLN A 37 2.84 1.75 -10.84
C GLN A 37 3.85 2.24 -9.81
N ALA A 38 3.36 2.62 -8.63
CA ALA A 38 4.20 3.10 -7.54
C ALA A 38 4.75 1.97 -6.65
N LEU A 39 4.33 0.73 -6.87
CA LEU A 39 4.61 -0.41 -5.98
C LEU A 39 6.11 -0.61 -5.76
N ASN A 40 6.89 -0.74 -6.83
CA ASN A 40 8.35 -0.88 -6.74
C ASN A 40 9.00 0.31 -6.01
N ALA A 41 8.59 1.53 -6.35
CA ALA A 41 9.11 2.74 -5.72
C ALA A 41 8.80 2.79 -4.21
N LEU A 42 7.61 2.33 -3.80
CA LEU A 42 7.21 2.23 -2.40
C LEU A 42 8.03 1.19 -1.66
N CYS A 43 8.18 -0.02 -2.21
CA CYS A 43 9.02 -1.06 -1.63
C CYS A 43 10.47 -0.56 -1.46
N ASN A 44 11.04 0.03 -2.50
CA ASN A 44 12.40 0.55 -2.44
C ASN A 44 12.56 1.66 -1.38
N VAL A 45 11.66 2.66 -1.34
CA VAL A 45 11.78 3.78 -0.38
C VAL A 45 11.58 3.31 1.06
N TYR A 46 10.47 2.61 1.34
CA TYR A 46 10.04 2.34 2.70
C TYR A 46 10.55 1.00 3.24
N TRP A 47 10.89 0.03 2.39
CA TRP A 47 11.42 -1.27 2.79
C TRP A 47 12.92 -1.39 2.53
N ASP A 48 13.44 -1.10 1.34
CA ASP A 48 14.87 -1.33 1.08
C ASP A 48 15.75 -0.23 1.68
N GLN A 49 15.37 1.03 1.44
CA GLN A 49 16.10 2.21 1.91
C GLN A 49 15.73 2.61 3.34
N LYS A 50 14.63 2.06 3.89
CA LYS A 50 14.11 2.39 5.23
C LYS A 50 13.90 3.91 5.43
N ARG A 51 13.48 4.62 4.38
CA ARG A 51 13.20 6.06 4.40
C ARG A 51 11.72 6.31 4.67
N PHE A 52 11.43 6.89 5.82
CA PHE A 52 10.05 7.14 6.28
C PHE A 52 9.64 8.58 6.00
N ILE A 53 9.30 8.82 4.73
CA ILE A 53 8.89 10.15 4.22
C ILE A 53 7.37 10.25 4.09
N SER A 54 6.84 11.47 4.07
CA SER A 54 5.42 11.69 3.87
C SER A 54 4.95 11.26 2.46
N PHE A 55 3.63 11.10 2.30
CA PHE A 55 3.06 10.82 0.97
C PHE A 55 3.40 11.92 -0.04
N ASP A 56 3.34 13.20 0.35
CA ASP A 56 3.61 14.32 -0.55
C ASP A 56 5.08 14.32 -1.03
N GLU A 57 6.03 14.02 -0.14
CA GLU A 57 7.45 13.85 -0.50
C GLU A 57 7.66 12.64 -1.42
N PHE A 58 7.08 11.49 -1.07
CA PHE A 58 7.14 10.29 -1.91
C PHE A 58 6.55 10.54 -3.31
N TYR A 59 5.40 11.20 -3.38
CA TYR A 59 4.72 11.47 -4.64
C TYR A 59 5.57 12.37 -5.55
N LEU A 60 6.29 13.32 -4.98
CA LEU A 60 7.23 14.16 -5.73
C LEU A 60 8.40 13.34 -6.29
N GLU A 61 9.00 12.46 -5.49
CA GLU A 61 10.07 11.55 -5.94
C GLU A 61 9.59 10.61 -7.04
N TYR A 62 8.44 9.95 -6.83
CA TYR A 62 7.80 9.10 -7.81
C TYR A 62 7.56 9.84 -9.14
N LYS A 63 6.97 11.04 -9.07
CA LYS A 63 6.66 11.82 -10.27
C LYS A 63 7.92 12.22 -11.04
N ASN A 64 9.01 12.51 -10.33
CA ASN A 64 10.30 12.86 -10.93
C ASN A 64 10.99 11.65 -11.56
N GLY A 65 10.96 10.49 -10.89
CA GLY A 65 11.52 9.23 -11.42
C GLY A 65 10.72 8.64 -12.59
N CYS A 66 9.42 8.95 -12.68
CA CYS A 66 8.50 8.33 -13.63
C CYS A 66 8.02 9.30 -14.75
N ARG A 67 8.73 10.41 -15.02
CA ARG A 67 8.26 11.48 -15.93
C ARG A 67 7.88 10.99 -17.33
N LEU A 68 8.73 10.17 -17.96
CA LEU A 68 8.50 9.71 -19.33
C LEU A 68 7.36 8.68 -19.41
N PRO A 69 7.34 7.60 -18.60
CA PRO A 69 6.19 6.69 -18.53
C PRO A 69 4.88 7.42 -18.23
N LEU A 70 4.87 8.37 -17.29
CA LEU A 70 3.68 9.16 -16.97
C LEU A 70 3.18 9.98 -18.15
N LYS A 71 4.07 10.58 -18.94
CA LYS A 71 3.69 11.33 -20.15
C LYS A 71 3.07 10.41 -21.20
N ILE A 72 3.61 9.21 -21.37
CA ILE A 72 3.08 8.21 -22.31
C ILE A 72 1.71 7.73 -21.83
N PHE A 73 1.58 7.38 -20.55
CA PHE A 73 0.32 6.96 -19.95
C PHE A 73 -0.75 8.06 -20.04
N PHE A 74 -0.41 9.31 -19.70
CA PHE A 74 -1.31 10.45 -19.82
C PHE A 74 -1.90 10.56 -21.24
N LYS A 75 -1.05 10.49 -22.28
CA LYS A 75 -1.52 10.50 -23.68
C LYS A 75 -2.48 9.34 -23.99
N LYS A 76 -2.21 8.14 -23.46
CA LYS A 76 -3.09 6.98 -23.65
C LYS A 76 -4.44 7.14 -22.97
N THR A 77 -4.51 7.84 -21.85
CA THR A 77 -5.78 8.02 -21.11
C THR A 77 -6.81 8.89 -21.83
N GLN A 78 -6.40 9.71 -22.80
CA GLN A 78 -7.25 10.72 -23.47
C GLN A 78 -7.93 11.71 -22.50
N MET A 79 -7.51 11.76 -21.24
CA MET A 79 -8.05 12.68 -20.25
C MET A 79 -7.52 14.09 -20.46
N CYS A 80 -8.28 15.10 -20.03
CA CYS A 80 -7.74 16.44 -19.95
C CYS A 80 -6.68 16.54 -18.83
N SER A 81 -5.73 17.48 -19.00
CA SER A 81 -4.62 17.65 -18.06
C SER A 81 -5.09 17.89 -16.62
N ARG A 82 -6.17 18.65 -16.42
CA ARG A 82 -6.74 18.92 -15.09
C ARG A 82 -7.23 17.65 -14.40
N CYS A 83 -7.95 16.78 -15.12
CA CYS A 83 -8.43 15.52 -14.57
C CYS A 83 -7.28 14.59 -14.22
N PHE A 84 -6.31 14.43 -15.13
CA PHE A 84 -5.17 13.57 -14.89
C PHE A 84 -4.33 14.02 -13.69
N ASN A 85 -4.00 15.32 -13.61
CA ASN A 85 -3.21 15.87 -12.51
C ASN A 85 -3.94 15.83 -11.16
N LYS A 86 -5.28 15.84 -11.16
CA LYS A 86 -6.09 15.66 -9.95
C LYS A 86 -6.19 14.17 -9.56
N GLY A 87 -6.35 13.28 -10.53
CA GLY A 87 -6.57 11.86 -10.31
C GLY A 87 -5.33 11.05 -9.97
N LEU A 88 -4.21 11.32 -10.64
CA LEU A 88 -2.97 10.60 -10.43
C LEU A 88 -2.52 10.59 -8.94
N PRO A 89 -2.40 11.73 -8.23
CA PRO A 89 -2.02 11.68 -6.82
C PRO A 89 -3.05 10.94 -5.96
N ALA A 90 -4.34 11.02 -6.26
CA ALA A 90 -5.36 10.26 -5.54
C ALA A 90 -5.19 8.74 -5.74
N ARG A 91 -4.86 8.32 -6.96
CA ARG A 91 -4.57 6.92 -7.30
C ARG A 91 -3.31 6.41 -6.60
N ILE A 92 -2.23 7.18 -6.65
CA ILE A 92 -0.98 6.82 -5.98
C ILE A 92 -1.15 6.81 -4.46
N TYR A 93 -1.93 7.73 -3.88
CA TYR A 93 -2.24 7.72 -2.45
C TYR A 93 -2.93 6.44 -1.99
N ARG A 94 -3.91 5.93 -2.77
CA ARG A 94 -4.59 4.67 -2.43
C ARG A 94 -3.61 3.49 -2.42
N THR A 95 -2.69 3.44 -3.38
CA THR A 95 -1.61 2.45 -3.39
C THR A 95 -0.70 2.65 -2.18
N TRP A 96 -0.20 3.87 -1.95
CA TRP A 96 0.66 4.20 -0.82
C TRP A 96 0.06 3.77 0.53
N ALA A 97 -1.22 4.10 0.79
CA ALA A 97 -1.91 3.73 2.02
C ALA A 97 -2.01 2.20 2.21
N SER A 98 -2.21 1.45 1.11
CA SER A 98 -2.19 -0.01 1.14
C SER A 98 -0.79 -0.53 1.46
N ILE A 99 0.23 -0.05 0.76
CA ILE A 99 1.60 -0.55 0.90
C ILE A 99 2.19 -0.23 2.28
N ILE A 100 1.96 0.96 2.84
CA ILE A 100 2.46 1.25 4.20
C ILE A 100 1.83 0.33 5.26
N THR A 101 0.61 -0.15 5.04
CA THR A 101 -0.05 -1.13 5.92
C THR A 101 0.64 -2.49 5.83
N GLN A 102 0.97 -2.93 4.60
CA GLN A 102 1.71 -4.16 4.35
C GLN A 102 3.13 -4.10 4.93
N ILE A 103 3.82 -2.97 4.74
CA ILE A 103 5.15 -2.71 5.28
C ILE A 103 5.15 -2.74 6.81
N HIS A 104 4.11 -2.15 7.44
CA HIS A 104 3.97 -2.23 8.89
C HIS A 104 3.90 -3.69 9.36
N ALA A 105 3.07 -4.51 8.71
CA ALA A 105 2.99 -5.93 9.02
C ALA A 105 4.33 -6.66 8.81
N GLY A 106 5.09 -6.29 7.77
CA GLY A 106 6.46 -6.78 7.54
C GLY A 106 7.42 -6.43 8.68
N TYR A 107 7.37 -5.20 9.20
CA TYR A 107 8.19 -4.79 10.36
C TYR A 107 7.79 -5.48 11.66
N VAL A 108 6.48 -5.68 11.87
CA VAL A 108 5.98 -6.48 12.99
C VAL A 108 6.50 -7.91 12.86
N ALA A 109 6.42 -8.51 11.68
CA ALA A 109 6.94 -9.84 11.41
C ALA A 109 8.45 -9.94 11.67
N GLU A 110 9.27 -8.99 11.22
CA GLU A 110 10.71 -8.98 11.55
C GLU A 110 10.96 -8.90 13.07
N SER A 111 10.11 -8.17 13.80
CA SER A 111 10.25 -8.07 15.27
C SER A 111 9.94 -9.38 16.00
N VAL A 112 9.12 -10.25 15.40
CA VAL A 112 8.70 -11.54 15.97
C VAL A 112 9.61 -12.69 15.50
N PHE A 113 9.92 -12.76 14.20
CA PHE A 113 10.65 -13.87 13.60
C PHE A 113 12.16 -13.64 13.54
N GLY A 114 12.62 -12.39 13.69
CA GLY A 114 14.02 -12.01 13.66
C GLY A 114 14.36 -11.08 12.49
N GLN A 115 15.45 -10.32 12.65
CA GLN A 115 15.91 -9.41 11.60
C GLN A 115 16.39 -10.19 10.36
N GLY A 116 15.98 -9.77 9.17
CA GLY A 116 16.39 -10.39 7.92
C GLY A 116 15.63 -11.67 7.55
N THR A 117 14.64 -12.09 8.35
CA THR A 117 13.80 -13.26 8.02
C THR A 117 12.66 -12.92 7.06
N VAL A 118 12.35 -11.64 6.89
CA VAL A 118 11.24 -11.13 6.07
C VAL A 118 11.76 -10.57 4.75
N LYS A 119 11.11 -10.94 3.65
CA LYS A 119 11.33 -10.40 2.32
C LYS A 119 10.07 -9.70 1.84
N MET A 120 10.23 -8.56 1.20
CA MET A 120 9.15 -7.79 0.57
C MET A 120 9.64 -7.30 -0.78
N SER A 121 8.83 -7.43 -1.82
CA SER A 121 9.17 -6.95 -3.16
C SER A 121 7.91 -6.81 -4.03
N GLU A 122 8.02 -6.04 -5.11
CA GLU A 122 6.97 -5.95 -6.14
C GLU A 122 6.65 -7.33 -6.75
N ASP A 123 7.66 -8.19 -6.94
CA ASP A 123 7.45 -9.52 -7.52
C ASP A 123 6.64 -10.44 -6.60
N LEU A 124 6.89 -10.37 -5.28
CA LEU A 124 6.11 -11.13 -4.30
C LEU A 124 4.63 -10.68 -4.30
N ASP A 125 4.39 -9.37 -4.32
CA ASP A 125 3.03 -8.81 -4.34
C ASP A 125 2.26 -9.24 -5.60
N HIS A 126 2.93 -9.17 -6.76
CA HIS A 126 2.37 -9.68 -8.03
C HIS A 126 2.07 -11.18 -8.02
N ASP A 127 2.86 -11.96 -7.30
CA ASP A 127 2.66 -13.40 -7.15
C ASP A 127 1.68 -13.76 -6.01
N GLY A 128 1.14 -12.75 -5.31
CA GLY A 128 0.03 -12.89 -4.37
C GLY A 128 0.42 -12.90 -2.88
N ALA A 129 1.65 -12.50 -2.55
CA ALA A 129 2.13 -12.38 -1.18
C ALA A 129 2.71 -10.98 -0.94
N ASP A 130 2.18 -10.28 0.05
CA ASP A 130 2.64 -8.94 0.40
C ASP A 130 4.06 -8.99 0.97
N PHE A 131 4.36 -10.02 1.77
CA PHE A 131 5.70 -10.34 2.25
C PHE A 131 5.87 -11.85 2.49
N GLN A 132 7.11 -12.31 2.51
CA GLN A 132 7.47 -13.71 2.74
C GLN A 132 8.39 -13.83 3.95
N ILE A 133 8.17 -14.83 4.79
CA ILE A 133 9.03 -15.17 5.92
C ILE A 133 9.69 -16.51 5.66
N ASN A 134 11.00 -16.58 5.83
CA ASN A 134 11.72 -17.85 5.97
C ASN A 134 12.06 -18.05 7.43
N TYR A 135 11.39 -19.00 8.07
CA TYR A 135 11.62 -19.34 9.47
C TYR A 135 11.84 -20.83 9.62
N ARG A 136 13.05 -21.21 10.07
CA ARG A 136 13.53 -22.60 10.06
C ARG A 136 13.49 -23.17 8.63
N SER A 137 12.77 -24.27 8.42
CA SER A 137 12.56 -24.93 7.13
C SER A 137 11.20 -24.59 6.49
N LEU A 138 10.48 -23.60 7.02
CA LEU A 138 9.17 -23.18 6.51
C LEU A 138 9.28 -21.85 5.78
N THR A 139 8.63 -21.79 4.62
CA THR A 139 8.40 -20.56 3.87
C THR A 139 6.93 -20.19 4.04
N LEU A 140 6.69 -19.02 4.61
CA LEU A 140 5.35 -18.50 4.88
C LEU A 140 5.11 -17.25 4.04
N ASN A 141 4.09 -17.26 3.21
CA ASN A 141 3.69 -16.17 2.32
C ASN A 141 2.52 -15.44 2.98
N TYR A 142 2.70 -14.19 3.38
CA TYR A 142 1.67 -13.42 4.07
C TYR A 142 0.94 -12.49 3.11
N GLN A 143 -0.37 -12.40 3.25
CA GLN A 143 -1.21 -11.47 2.51
C GLN A 143 -2.10 -10.69 3.49
N VAL A 144 -1.92 -9.36 3.53
CA VAL A 144 -2.65 -8.44 4.38
C VAL A 144 -3.90 -7.95 3.65
N LYS A 145 -5.06 -8.37 4.11
CA LYS A 145 -6.35 -8.08 3.49
C LYS A 145 -7.22 -7.22 4.39
N LYS A 146 -7.85 -6.21 3.80
CA LYS A 146 -9.00 -5.57 4.44
C LYS A 146 -10.15 -6.57 4.51
N GLU A 147 -10.86 -6.60 5.65
CA GLU A 147 -12.17 -7.25 5.72
C GLU A 147 -13.16 -6.51 4.83
N THR A 148 -13.63 -7.17 3.76
CA THR A 148 -14.64 -6.62 2.86
C THR A 148 -15.89 -7.50 2.86
N PHE A 149 -17.06 -6.90 3.10
CA PHE A 149 -18.34 -7.60 3.02
C PHE A 149 -18.86 -7.79 1.57
N SER A 150 -18.18 -7.21 0.57
CA SER A 150 -18.57 -7.26 -0.85
C SER A 150 -18.54 -8.69 -1.40
N ARG A 151 -19.61 -9.09 -2.11
CA ARG A 151 -19.77 -10.44 -2.69
C ARG A 151 -18.68 -10.77 -3.72
N GLU A 152 -18.15 -9.78 -4.42
CA GLU A 152 -17.15 -9.94 -5.50
C GLU A 152 -15.76 -10.37 -4.98
N VAL A 153 -15.45 -10.07 -3.71
CA VAL A 153 -14.17 -10.42 -3.07
C VAL A 153 -14.20 -11.83 -2.47
N ARG A 154 -15.40 -12.42 -2.27
CA ARG A 154 -15.55 -13.78 -1.72
C ARG A 154 -15.16 -14.88 -2.72
N ALA A 155 -15.10 -14.56 -4.00
CA ALA A 155 -14.54 -15.46 -4.99
C ALA A 155 -13.01 -15.34 -4.94
N GLU A 156 -12.34 -16.26 -4.25
CA GLU A 156 -10.89 -16.38 -4.32
C GLU A 156 -10.48 -16.50 -5.79
N LYS A 157 -9.84 -15.45 -6.32
CA LYS A 157 -9.16 -15.54 -7.61
C LYS A 157 -8.05 -16.56 -7.42
N LYS A 158 -8.22 -17.75 -8.01
CA LYS A 158 -7.17 -18.77 -8.10
C LYS A 158 -5.99 -18.16 -8.86
N THR A 159 -4.97 -17.72 -8.13
CA THR A 159 -3.69 -17.30 -8.71
C THR A 159 -3.11 -18.50 -9.45
N LYS A 160 -2.73 -18.30 -10.72
CA LYS A 160 -2.17 -19.36 -11.57
C LYS A 160 -0.74 -19.76 -11.19
N LYS A 161 -0.06 -18.94 -10.38
CA LYS A 161 1.27 -19.21 -9.86
C LYS A 161 1.16 -19.60 -8.39
N THR A 162 1.61 -20.81 -8.07
CA THR A 162 1.83 -21.24 -6.71
C THR A 162 3.20 -20.72 -6.26
N LEU A 163 3.23 -19.64 -5.48
CA LEU A 163 4.41 -19.31 -4.69
C LEU A 163 4.73 -20.52 -3.79
N PRO A 164 5.98 -21.00 -3.75
CA PRO A 164 6.36 -22.05 -2.82
C PRO A 164 6.19 -21.55 -1.38
N GLY A 165 5.63 -22.40 -0.51
CA GLY A 165 5.33 -22.06 0.89
C GLY A 165 3.85 -22.00 1.20
N GLU A 166 3.53 -21.80 2.48
CA GLU A 166 2.16 -21.71 2.99
C GLU A 166 1.62 -20.28 2.90
N LEU A 167 0.43 -20.09 2.32
CA LEU A 167 -0.22 -18.78 2.26
C LEU A 167 -1.01 -18.50 3.56
N ILE A 168 -0.67 -17.41 4.22
CA ILE A 168 -1.31 -16.94 5.45
C ILE A 168 -1.99 -15.60 5.17
N ASN A 169 -3.29 -15.52 5.41
CA ASN A 169 -4.04 -14.27 5.30
C ASN A 169 -4.13 -13.57 6.66
N ILE A 170 -3.73 -12.30 6.71
CA ILE A 170 -3.99 -11.41 7.86
C ILE A 170 -5.12 -10.49 7.48
N THR A 171 -6.23 -10.52 8.21
CA THR A 171 -7.37 -9.63 7.95
C THR A 171 -7.44 -8.48 8.95
N TYR A 172 -7.76 -7.28 8.46
CA TYR A 172 -7.98 -6.11 9.32
C TYR A 172 -9.29 -5.39 8.97
N LYS A 173 -9.94 -4.81 9.98
CA LYS A 173 -11.13 -3.97 9.79
C LYS A 173 -10.70 -2.53 9.54
N VAL A 174 -11.32 -1.90 8.54
CA VAL A 174 -11.23 -0.44 8.39
C VAL A 174 -12.38 0.17 9.19
N PRO A 175 -12.11 1.05 10.16
CA PRO A 175 -13.15 1.73 10.93
C PRO A 175 -14.14 2.45 10.01
N ASP A 176 -15.41 2.43 10.38
CA ASP A 176 -16.48 3.12 9.64
C ASP A 176 -16.67 4.55 10.17
N PHE A 177 -15.84 5.44 9.65
CA PHE A 177 -15.82 6.86 10.02
C PHE A 177 -17.10 7.64 9.61
N GLU A 178 -18.04 7.04 8.88
CA GLU A 178 -19.37 7.61 8.62
C GLU A 178 -20.31 7.44 9.83
N SER A 179 -20.02 6.49 10.73
CA SER A 179 -20.80 6.27 11.93
C SER A 179 -20.59 7.41 12.95
N LYS A 180 -21.68 7.91 13.55
CA LYS A 180 -21.63 8.99 14.57
C LYS A 180 -20.74 8.63 15.78
N GLN A 181 -20.48 7.34 15.99
CA GLN A 181 -19.81 6.80 17.17
C GLN A 181 -18.29 6.99 17.10
N GLU A 182 -17.67 6.94 15.91
CA GLU A 182 -16.21 7.04 15.74
C GLU A 182 -15.69 8.47 15.55
N LYS A 183 -16.55 9.42 15.12
CA LYS A 183 -16.23 10.87 15.18
C LYS A 183 -15.89 11.33 16.60
N ARG A 184 -16.39 10.61 17.60
CA ARG A 184 -16.08 10.83 19.02
C ARG A 184 -14.67 10.36 19.37
N TRP A 185 -14.20 9.24 18.82
CA TRP A 185 -12.90 8.64 19.14
C TRP A 185 -11.76 9.51 18.61
N ILE A 186 -11.90 10.00 17.36
CA ILE A 186 -10.99 10.99 16.77
C ILE A 186 -10.95 12.29 17.59
N LYS A 187 -12.08 12.73 18.13
CA LYS A 187 -12.16 13.95 18.95
C LYS A 187 -11.55 13.75 20.35
N GLU A 188 -11.53 12.51 20.83
CA GLU A 188 -11.00 12.12 22.14
C GLU A 188 -9.53 11.62 22.06
N GLY A 189 -8.93 11.55 20.86
CA GLY A 189 -7.54 11.12 20.67
C GLY A 189 -7.31 9.62 20.89
N LEU A 190 -8.35 8.81 20.70
CA LEU A 190 -8.34 7.34 20.82
C LEU A 190 -8.40 6.65 19.45
#